data_AF-A0A832MYD8-F1
#
_entry.id   AF-A0A832MYD8-F1
#
_cell.length_a   1.000
_cell.length_b   1.000
_cell.length_c   1.000
_cell.angle_alpha   90.00
_cell.angle_beta   90.00
_cell.angle_gamma   90.00
#
_symmetry.space_group_name_H-M   'P 1'
#
loop_
_entity.id
_entity.type
_entity.pdbx_description
1 polymer ?
#
loop_
_entity_poly.entity_id
_entity_poly.type
_entity_poly.pdbx_seq_one_letter_code
_entity_poly.pdbx_strand_id
1 'polypeptide(L)'
;MNSEDLKSIAKSYGELRRRMMADLRKMDEHSEALFKAFLQYIKSTEIKNMEFSVLLDVFLSEELNLDRNEERATRLSLIRRFYSLARRHIRDSEKQRSLIPYLQD
;
A
#
# COMPACT_ATOMS: atom_id res chain seq x y z
N MET A 1 -11.65 40.38 -3.54
CA MET A 1 -12.30 39.11 -3.16
C MET A 1 -13.11 39.38 -1.90
N ASN A 2 -14.43 39.20 -1.95
CA ASN A 2 -15.30 39.58 -0.83
C ASN A 2 -15.41 38.43 0.20
N SER A 3 -16.06 38.69 1.33
CA SER A 3 -16.16 37.69 2.40
C SER A 3 -16.97 36.44 2.01
N GLU A 4 -17.89 36.53 1.06
CA GLU A 4 -18.70 35.40 0.61
C GLU A 4 -17.92 34.50 -0.34
N ASP A 5 -17.07 35.08 -1.21
CA ASP A 5 -16.13 34.34 -2.05
C ASP A 5 -15.18 33.48 -1.19
N LEU A 6 -14.65 34.06 -0.10
CA LEU A 6 -13.77 33.36 0.83
C LEU A 6 -14.47 32.19 1.54
N LYS A 7 -15.72 32.38 1.99
CA LYS A 7 -16.53 31.31 2.61
C LYS A 7 -16.82 30.19 1.62
N SER A 8 -17.11 30.53 0.36
CA SER A 8 -17.33 29.57 -0.71
C SER A 8 -16.07 28.72 -0.98
N ILE A 9 -14.90 29.36 -1.12
CA ILE A 9 -13.62 28.67 -1.31
C ILE A 9 -13.32 27.74 -0.13
N ALA A 10 -13.51 28.20 1.11
CA ALA A 10 -13.27 27.38 2.30
C ALA A 10 -14.18 26.14 2.33
N LYS A 11 -15.44 26.28 1.93
CA LYS A 11 -16.38 25.16 1.81
C LYS A 11 -15.94 24.16 0.74
N SER A 12 -15.61 24.64 -0.47
CA SER A 12 -15.13 23.78 -1.56
C SER A 12 -13.83 23.05 -1.20
N TYR A 13 -12.91 23.72 -0.50
CA TYR A 13 -11.69 23.10 0.02
C TYR A 13 -12.01 21.99 1.05
N GLY A 14 -12.92 22.25 1.99
CA GLY A 14 -13.35 21.26 2.97
C GLY A 14 -14.01 20.02 2.33
N GLU A 15 -14.81 20.22 1.29
CA GLU A 15 -15.41 19.12 0.51
C GLU A 15 -14.36 18.33 -0.27
N LEU A 16 -13.40 19.00 -0.92
CA LEU A 16 -12.29 18.34 -1.62
C LEU A 16 -11.46 17.51 -0.63
N ARG A 17 -11.11 18.07 0.53
CA ARG A 17 -10.37 17.37 1.58
C ARG A 17 -11.13 16.11 2.05
N ARG A 18 -12.44 16.18 2.26
CA ARG A 18 -13.25 15.02 2.67
C ARG A 18 -13.22 13.90 1.64
N ARG A 19 -13.34 14.23 0.35
CA ARG A 19 -13.23 13.25 -0.75
C ARG A 19 -11.85 12.61 -0.79
N MET A 20 -10.80 13.44 -0.74
CA MET A 20 -9.42 12.95 -0.71
C MET A 20 -9.15 12.02 0.48
N MET A 21 -9.67 12.32 1.67
CA MET A 21 -9.55 11.42 2.83
C MET A 21 -10.29 10.08 2.62
N ALA A 22 -11.44 10.09 1.95
CA ALA A 22 -12.15 8.86 1.62
C ALA A 22 -11.36 8.02 0.60
N ASP A 23 -10.79 8.66 -0.41
CA ASP A 23 -9.95 7.98 -1.42
C ASP A 23 -8.68 7.41 -0.80
N LEU A 24 -8.03 8.15 0.12
CA LEU A 24 -6.87 7.65 0.86
C LEU A 24 -7.20 6.41 1.69
N ARG A 25 -8.36 6.36 2.36
CA ARG A 25 -8.79 5.17 3.10
C ARG A 25 -8.95 3.96 2.18
N LYS A 26 -9.59 4.13 1.01
CA LYS A 26 -9.70 3.07 0.02
C LYS A 26 -8.34 2.61 -0.50
N MET A 27 -7.42 3.56 -0.75
CA MET A 27 -6.05 3.22 -1.14
C MET A 27 -5.32 2.42 -0.05
N ASP A 28 -5.52 2.75 1.22
CA ASP A 28 -4.97 2.01 2.34
C ASP A 28 -5.52 0.57 2.35
N GLU A 29 -6.85 0.40 2.31
CA GLU A 29 -7.53 -0.90 2.22
C GLU A 29 -7.04 -1.75 1.04
N HIS A 30 -6.96 -1.16 -0.16
CA HIS A 30 -6.45 -1.86 -1.34
C HIS A 30 -4.98 -2.23 -1.19
N SER A 31 -4.15 -1.36 -0.60
CA SER A 31 -2.74 -1.67 -0.39
C SER A 31 -2.52 -2.79 0.62
N GLU A 32 -3.37 -2.89 1.65
CA GLU A 32 -3.35 -4.01 2.59
C GLU A 32 -3.79 -5.32 1.92
N ALA A 33 -4.85 -5.29 1.11
CA ALA A 33 -5.30 -6.46 0.37
C ALA A 33 -4.21 -6.98 -0.60
N LEU A 34 -3.56 -6.07 -1.34
CA LEU A 34 -2.44 -6.42 -2.21
C LEU A 34 -1.24 -6.95 -1.43
N PHE A 35 -0.98 -6.42 -0.23
CA PHE A 35 0.09 -6.94 0.63
C PHE A 35 -0.21 -8.36 1.10
N LYS A 36 -1.46 -8.68 1.47
CA LYS A 36 -1.88 -10.04 1.80
C LYS A 36 -1.70 -10.98 0.60
N ALA A 37 -2.09 -10.56 -0.61
CA ALA A 37 -1.88 -11.33 -1.83
C ALA A 37 -0.38 -11.59 -2.09
N PHE A 38 0.48 -10.60 -1.87
CA PHE A 38 1.93 -10.76 -1.96
C PHE A 38 2.48 -11.78 -0.96
N LEU A 39 1.99 -11.78 0.29
CA LEU A 39 2.41 -12.78 1.27
C LEU A 39 1.93 -14.19 0.91
N GLN A 40 0.74 -14.31 0.32
CA GLN A 40 0.24 -15.58 -0.21
C GLN A 40 1.11 -16.07 -1.36
N TYR A 41 1.48 -15.17 -2.28
CA TYR A 41 2.39 -15.44 -3.39
C TYR A 41 3.74 -15.98 -2.90
N ILE A 42 4.35 -15.35 -1.89
CA ILE A 42 5.61 -15.84 -1.28
C ILE A 42 5.43 -17.25 -0.70
N LYS A 43 4.30 -17.50 -0.03
CA LYS A 43 4.02 -18.81 0.58
C LYS A 43 3.82 -19.91 -0.48
N SER A 44 3.19 -19.59 -1.60
CA SER A 44 2.88 -20.55 -2.66
C SER A 44 4.05 -20.85 -3.58
N THR A 45 5.02 -19.93 -3.71
CA THR A 45 6.11 -20.09 -4.67
C THR A 45 7.18 -21.10 -4.27
N GLU A 46 7.14 -21.68 -3.05
CA GLU A 46 8.18 -22.59 -2.51
C GLU A 46 9.63 -22.04 -2.57
N ILE A 47 9.79 -20.76 -2.94
CA ILE A 47 11.07 -20.08 -3.09
C ILE A 47 11.65 -19.87 -1.68
N LYS A 48 12.64 -20.68 -1.34
CA LYS A 48 13.44 -20.53 -0.12
C LYS A 48 14.63 -19.62 -0.44
N ASN A 49 14.85 -18.61 0.41
CA ASN A 49 16.03 -17.73 0.43
C ASN A 49 16.12 -16.61 -0.61
N MET A 50 15.01 -16.12 -1.15
CA MET A 50 15.02 -14.83 -1.87
C MET A 50 14.82 -13.65 -0.93
N GLU A 51 15.53 -12.56 -1.22
CA GLU A 51 15.37 -11.28 -0.54
C GLU A 51 13.97 -10.70 -0.77
N PHE A 52 13.40 -10.04 0.25
CA PHE A 52 12.08 -9.41 0.17
C PHE A 52 11.96 -8.45 -1.01
N SER A 53 13.01 -7.66 -1.28
CA SER A 53 13.03 -6.71 -2.39
C SER A 53 12.86 -7.39 -3.74
N VAL A 54 13.50 -8.56 -3.92
CA VAL A 54 13.45 -9.32 -5.17
C VAL A 54 12.08 -9.96 -5.33
N LEU A 55 11.56 -10.60 -4.28
CA LEU A 55 10.21 -11.18 -4.29
C LEU A 55 9.14 -10.13 -4.59
N LEU A 56 9.28 -8.94 -4.01
CA LEU A 56 8.36 -7.83 -4.27
C LEU A 56 8.48 -7.33 -5.70
N ASP A 57 9.70 -7.19 -6.22
CA ASP A 57 9.92 -6.73 -7.59
C ASP A 57 9.26 -7.69 -8.60
N VAL A 58 9.47 -9.00 -8.41
CA VAL A 58 8.86 -10.08 -9.22
C VAL A 58 7.34 -10.06 -9.10
N PHE A 59 6.78 -9.95 -7.89
CA PHE A 59 5.32 -9.88 -7.72
C PHE A 59 4.72 -8.65 -8.43
N LEU A 60 5.36 -7.49 -8.31
CA LEU A 60 4.87 -6.27 -8.96
C LEU A 60 4.96 -6.37 -10.49
N SER A 61 5.99 -7.03 -11.03
CA SER A 61 6.18 -7.20 -12.47
C SER A 61 5.29 -8.30 -13.06
N GLU A 62 5.32 -9.49 -12.47
CA GLU A 62 4.73 -10.70 -13.06
C GLU A 62 3.26 -10.87 -12.69
N GLU A 63 2.88 -10.62 -11.43
CA GLU A 63 1.49 -10.79 -10.98
C GLU A 63 0.65 -9.53 -11.22
N LEU A 64 1.23 -8.35 -10.96
CA LEU A 64 0.51 -7.08 -11.08
C LEU A 64 0.76 -6.35 -12.41
N ASN A 65 1.66 -6.85 -13.26
CA ASN A 65 1.98 -6.25 -14.56
C ASN A 65 2.43 -4.77 -14.51
N LEU A 66 3.00 -4.33 -13.38
CA LEU A 66 3.41 -2.94 -13.15
C LEU A 66 4.81 -2.60 -13.69
N ASP A 67 5.12 -3.05 -14.91
CA ASP A 67 6.44 -2.89 -15.55
C ASP A 67 6.50 -1.70 -16.52
N ARG A 68 5.36 -1.05 -16.78
CA ARG A 68 5.29 0.03 -17.77
C ARG A 68 5.62 1.38 -17.11
N ASN A 69 6.32 2.24 -17.85
CA ASN A 69 6.71 3.58 -17.42
C ASN A 69 5.53 4.44 -16.91
N GLU A 70 4.31 4.18 -17.39
CA GLU A 70 3.08 4.87 -17.00
C GLU A 70 2.66 4.56 -15.55
N GLU A 71 3.06 3.41 -15.00
CA GLU A 71 2.66 2.94 -13.68
C GLU A 71 3.78 3.05 -12.63
N ARG A 72 4.88 3.72 -12.99
CA ARG A 72 6.04 3.90 -12.12
C ARG A 72 5.68 4.54 -10.78
N ALA A 73 4.76 5.51 -10.77
CA ALA A 73 4.29 6.14 -9.55
C ALA A 73 3.53 5.16 -8.64
N THR A 74 2.68 4.31 -9.24
CA THR A 74 1.94 3.25 -8.54
C THR A 74 2.89 2.22 -7.96
N ARG A 75 3.84 1.73 -8.75
CA ARG A 75 4.87 0.78 -8.31
C ARG A 75 5.65 1.31 -7.11
N LEU A 76 6.16 2.54 -7.18
CA LEU A 76 6.89 3.18 -6.08
C LEU A 76 6.03 3.38 -4.83
N SER A 77 4.75 3.73 -5.00
CA SER A 77 3.80 3.86 -3.88
C SER A 77 3.60 2.52 -3.17
N LEU A 78 3.35 1.44 -3.93
CA LEU A 78 3.17 0.10 -3.38
C LEU A 78 4.43 -0.41 -2.69
N ILE A 79 5.62 -0.22 -3.28
CA ILE A 79 6.89 -0.58 -2.64
C ILE A 79 7.00 0.07 -1.26
N ARG A 80 6.82 1.39 -1.18
CA ARG A 80 6.94 2.12 0.10
C ARG A 80 5.91 1.63 1.11
N ARG A 81 4.68 1.38 0.69
CA ARG A 81 3.59 0.89 1.55
C ARG A 81 3.88 -0.52 2.07
N PHE A 82 4.32 -1.43 1.22
CA PHE A 82 4.63 -2.81 1.61
C PHE A 82 5.80 -2.86 2.60
N TYR A 83 6.86 -2.05 2.39
CA TYR A 83 7.92 -1.91 3.38
C TYR A 83 7.42 -1.32 4.71
N SER A 84 6.51 -0.34 4.66
CA SER A 84 5.92 0.22 5.88
C SER A 84 5.07 -0.80 6.64
N LEU A 85 4.26 -1.58 5.93
CA LEU A 85 3.44 -2.66 6.50
C LEU A 85 4.34 -3.75 7.10
N ALA A 86 5.34 -4.23 6.36
CA ALA A 86 6.31 -5.20 6.88
C ALA A 86 7.06 -4.67 8.12
N ARG A 87 7.43 -3.39 8.16
CA ARG A 87 8.16 -2.77 9.30
C ARG A 87 7.29 -2.52 10.53
N ARG A 88 6.03 -2.10 10.37
CA ARG A 88 5.09 -1.89 11.49
C ARG A 88 5.00 -3.16 12.34
N HIS A 89 4.98 -4.32 11.70
CA HIS A 89 4.91 -5.59 12.41
C HIS A 89 6.20 -5.98 13.14
N ILE A 90 7.38 -5.57 12.66
CA ILE A 90 8.63 -5.77 13.40
C ILE A 90 8.64 -4.94 14.70
N ARG A 91 8.00 -3.76 14.70
CA ARG A 91 7.90 -2.90 15.90
C ARG A 91 6.81 -3.33 16.88
N ASP A 92 5.66 -3.80 16.39
CA ASP A 92 4.56 -4.25 17.26
C ASP A 92 4.79 -5.67 17.80
N SER A 93 5.80 -6.38 17.30
CA SER A 93 6.15 -7.75 17.70
C SER A 93 7.53 -7.83 18.37
N GLU A 94 7.65 -7.32 19.60
CA GLU A 94 8.75 -7.77 20.48
C GLU A 94 8.71 -9.29 20.75
N LYS A 95 7.69 -10.04 20.26
CA LYS A 95 7.56 -11.49 20.43
C LYS A 95 7.27 -12.35 19.19
N GLN A 96 7.09 -11.82 17.97
CA GLN A 96 6.73 -12.65 16.80
C GLN A 96 7.37 -12.16 15.48
N ARG A 97 8.55 -12.73 15.14
CA ARG A 97 9.23 -12.53 13.84
C ARG A 97 8.58 -13.35 12.71
N SER A 98 7.28 -13.21 12.48
CA SER A 98 6.58 -13.96 11.45
C SER A 98 5.52 -13.12 10.74
N LEU A 99 5.52 -13.13 9.41
CA LEU A 99 4.51 -12.49 8.56
C LEU A 99 3.24 -13.35 8.40
N ILE A 100 3.20 -14.55 8.99
CA ILE A 100 2.09 -15.51 8.92
C ILE A 100 0.73 -14.94 9.37
N PRO A 101 0.62 -14.05 10.38
CA PRO A 101 -0.67 -13.50 10.81
C PRO A 101 -1.43 -12.74 9.71
N TYR A 102 -0.74 -12.12 8.75
CA TYR A 102 -1.39 -11.47 7.62
C TYR A 102 -2.09 -12.44 6.64
N LEU A 103 -1.77 -13.73 6.73
CA LEU A 103 -2.42 -14.79 5.95
C LEU A 103 -3.65 -15.37 6.67
N GLN A 104 -3.87 -14.99 7.93
CA GLN A 104 -4.98 -15.47 8.75
C GLN A 104 -5.97 -14.33 8.95
N ASP A 105 -6.81 -14.12 7.94
CA ASP A 105 -8.16 -13.53 8.03
C ASP A 105 -9.03 -14.19 6.96
#